data_AF-A0AA44WAZ4-F1
#
_entry.id   AF-A0AA44WAZ4-F1
#
_cell.length_a   1.000
_cell.length_b   1.000
_cell.length_c   1.000
_cell.angle_alpha   90.00
_cell.angle_beta   90.00
_cell.angle_gamma   90.00
#
_symmetry.space_group_name_H-M   'P 1'
#
loop_
_entity.id
_entity.type
_entity.pdbx_description
1 polymer ?
#
loop_
_entity_poly.entity_id
_entity_poly.type
_entity_poly.pdbx_seq_one_letter_code
_entity_poly.pdbx_strand_id
1 'polypeptide(L)'
;MDSLQWVDLTYVQKHKHENPDNLRDMYYPNLKGYKVKDGSTHSTSTAEALSMFFMRFARKGGISLAIFALSYVPYVGRFVLPAASFYTFNKAVGMGPASIIFGTGIFLPRRYLVIFLQSYFSSRTLMRELLEPYFSRVHFTKDQKRKWFHDREGLLFGFALGFYTLIRIPLVGVLVYGIAEASAAYLVTKVTDPPPPYSESAGFAASQQTWTNKHEFLSLELSNLDSMHHRSKQNSGQAQSDIPIPSVEKASH
;
A
#
# COMPACT_ATOMS: atom_id res chain seq x y z
N MET A 1 -13.86 8.11 4.78
CA MET A 1 -13.84 6.96 5.71
C MET A 1 -15.15 6.16 5.66
N ASP A 2 -16.20 6.76 5.09
CA ASP A 2 -17.53 6.16 4.95
C ASP A 2 -17.52 4.91 4.06
N SER A 3 -16.57 4.81 3.12
CA SER A 3 -16.34 3.60 2.35
C SER A 3 -16.03 2.37 3.22
N LEU A 4 -15.19 2.54 4.25
CA LEU A 4 -14.85 1.44 5.16
C LEU A 4 -16.03 1.09 6.08
N GLN A 5 -16.80 2.08 6.50
CA GLN A 5 -18.06 1.86 7.23
C GLN A 5 -19.04 1.05 6.39
N TRP A 6 -19.21 1.39 5.11
CA TRP A 6 -20.06 0.65 4.20
C TRP A 6 -19.60 -0.80 3.99
N VAL A 7 -18.29 -1.03 3.89
CA VAL A 7 -17.71 -2.37 3.81
C VAL A 7 -18.05 -3.21 5.05
N ASP A 8 -17.91 -2.65 6.25
CA ASP A 8 -18.26 -3.36 7.49
C ASP A 8 -19.77 -3.62 7.61
N LEU A 9 -20.62 -2.65 7.26
CA LEU A 9 -22.08 -2.84 7.26
C LEU A 9 -22.51 -3.93 6.28
N THR A 10 -21.95 -3.94 5.08
CA THR A 10 -22.23 -4.95 4.05
C THR A 10 -21.74 -6.33 4.49
N TYR A 11 -20.57 -6.39 5.13
CA TYR A 11 -20.04 -7.64 5.69
C TYR A 11 -21.00 -8.22 6.75
N VAL A 12 -21.42 -7.42 7.74
CA VAL A 12 -22.39 -7.86 8.75
C VAL A 12 -23.69 -8.30 8.09
N GLN A 13 -24.16 -7.56 7.08
CA GLN A 13 -25.38 -7.91 6.37
C GLN A 13 -25.29 -9.25 5.63
N LYS A 14 -24.15 -9.53 4.99
CA LYS A 14 -23.91 -10.78 4.26
C LYS A 14 -23.84 -11.99 5.19
N HIS A 15 -23.34 -11.81 6.41
CA HIS A 15 -23.13 -12.90 7.38
C HIS A 15 -24.17 -12.87 8.53
N LYS A 16 -25.34 -12.25 8.32
CA LYS A 16 -26.43 -12.17 9.34
C LYS A 16 -26.90 -13.52 9.87
N HIS A 17 -26.71 -14.59 9.09
CA HIS A 17 -27.16 -15.94 9.42
C HIS A 17 -26.05 -16.81 10.00
N GLU A 18 -24.85 -16.26 10.19
CA GLU A 18 -23.70 -16.97 10.74
C GLU A 18 -23.53 -16.69 12.24
N ASN A 19 -22.77 -17.56 12.91
CA ASN A 19 -22.49 -17.39 14.34
C ASN A 19 -21.65 -16.11 14.56
N PRO A 20 -22.11 -15.15 15.39
CA PRO A 20 -21.38 -13.91 15.69
C PRO A 20 -19.94 -14.11 16.16
N ASP A 21 -19.66 -15.19 16.89
CA ASP A 21 -18.31 -15.45 17.43
C ASP A 21 -17.27 -15.76 16.34
N ASN A 22 -17.74 -16.25 15.19
CA ASN A 22 -16.91 -16.61 14.05
C ASN A 22 -16.70 -15.44 13.08
N LEU A 23 -17.36 -14.29 13.31
CA LEU A 23 -17.21 -13.11 12.45
C LEU A 23 -15.86 -12.42 12.71
N ARG A 24 -15.34 -11.79 11.65
CA ARG A 24 -14.18 -10.92 11.76
C ARG A 24 -14.52 -9.68 12.59
N ASP A 25 -13.51 -9.12 13.25
CA ASP A 25 -13.66 -7.84 13.93
C ASP A 25 -13.87 -6.70 12.92
N MET A 26 -14.60 -5.67 13.37
CA MET A 26 -14.92 -4.51 12.54
C MET A 26 -13.72 -3.56 12.43
N TYR A 27 -13.51 -3.01 11.25
CA TYR A 27 -12.37 -2.12 10.98
C TYR A 27 -12.70 -0.67 11.28
N TYR A 28 -13.86 -0.21 10.83
CA TYR A 28 -14.30 1.17 10.96
C TYR A 28 -14.38 1.66 12.42
N PRO A 29 -15.09 0.98 13.35
CA PRO A 29 -15.21 1.49 14.72
C PRO A 29 -13.86 1.58 15.43
N ASN A 30 -12.98 0.61 15.21
CA ASN A 30 -11.65 0.59 15.81
C ASN A 30 -10.78 1.70 15.21
N LEU A 31 -10.69 1.81 13.88
CA LEU A 31 -9.87 2.85 13.22
C LEU A 31 -10.38 4.27 13.47
N LYS A 32 -11.68 4.45 13.69
CA LYS A 32 -12.24 5.77 14.01
C LYS A 32 -11.65 6.31 15.31
N GLY A 33 -11.36 5.44 16.28
CA GLY A 33 -10.72 5.79 17.55
C GLY A 33 -9.23 6.14 17.44
N TYR A 34 -8.56 5.76 16.35
CA TYR A 34 -7.16 6.10 16.14
C TYR A 34 -7.04 7.57 15.74
N LYS A 35 -6.14 8.30 16.43
CA LYS A 35 -5.84 9.69 16.09
C LYS A 35 -5.21 9.75 14.70
N VAL A 36 -5.77 10.59 13.84
CA VAL A 36 -5.17 10.90 12.55
C VAL A 36 -3.86 11.63 12.82
N LYS A 37 -2.75 11.08 12.35
CA LYS A 37 -1.47 11.78 12.34
C LYS A 37 -1.54 12.77 11.21
N ASP A 38 -1.69 14.06 11.53
CA ASP A 38 -1.56 15.09 10.52
C ASP A 38 -0.18 14.96 9.85
N GLY A 39 -0.22 14.72 8.55
CA GLY A 39 0.97 14.68 7.70
C GLY A 39 1.73 16.01 7.68
N SER A 40 1.17 17.07 8.27
CA SER A 40 1.87 18.31 8.63
C SER A 40 2.79 18.09 9.84
N THR A 41 3.73 17.16 9.69
CA THR A 41 4.99 17.32 10.41
C THR A 41 5.64 18.55 9.79
N HIS A 42 5.49 19.70 10.47
CA HIS A 42 6.22 20.97 10.40
C HIS A 42 5.22 22.13 10.58
N SER A 43 5.21 22.74 11.77
CA SER A 43 4.65 24.08 12.03
C SER A 43 5.50 25.17 11.35
N THR A 44 5.95 24.92 10.13
CA THR A 44 6.73 25.87 9.35
C THR A 44 5.76 26.82 8.70
N SER A 45 6.03 28.12 8.83
CA SER A 45 5.27 29.19 8.18
C SER A 45 4.90 28.81 6.74
N THR A 46 3.71 29.18 6.27
CA THR A 46 3.25 28.91 4.88
C THR A 46 4.32 29.27 3.84
N ALA A 47 5.11 30.32 4.11
CA ALA A 47 6.24 30.74 3.28
C ALA A 47 7.38 29.71 3.21
N GLU A 48 7.67 29.01 4.31
CA GLU A 48 8.71 27.98 4.38
C GLU A 48 8.26 26.66 3.74
N ALA A 49 6.97 26.30 3.88
CA ALA A 49 6.38 25.20 3.13
C ALA A 49 6.42 25.45 1.61
N LEU A 50 6.07 26.67 1.19
CA LEU A 50 6.15 27.10 -0.21
C LEU A 50 7.60 27.11 -0.71
N SER A 51 8.55 27.65 0.05
CA SER A 51 9.96 27.68 -0.36
C SER A 51 10.55 26.27 -0.48
N MET A 52 10.23 25.36 0.44
CA MET A 52 10.60 23.95 0.33
C MET A 52 9.98 23.27 -0.89
N PHE A 53 8.72 23.57 -1.19
CA PHE A 53 8.05 23.06 -2.39
C PHE A 53 8.75 23.56 -3.66
N PHE A 54 8.98 24.87 -3.79
CA PHE A 54 9.67 25.45 -4.93
C PHE A 54 11.10 24.94 -5.07
N MET A 55 11.87 24.82 -3.99
CA MET A 55 13.23 24.31 -4.05
C MET A 55 13.27 22.84 -4.48
N ARG A 56 12.33 22.01 -4.01
CA ARG A 56 12.18 20.62 -4.48
C ARG A 56 11.80 20.57 -5.95
N PHE A 57 10.89 21.43 -6.38
CA PHE A 57 10.45 21.52 -7.78
C PHE A 57 11.58 21.99 -8.69
N ALA A 58 12.29 23.06 -8.33
CA ALA A 58 13.44 23.59 -9.04
C ALA A 58 14.57 22.56 -9.15
N ARG A 59 14.89 21.84 -8.07
CA ARG A 59 15.90 20.77 -8.10
C ARG A 59 15.50 19.65 -9.07
N LYS A 60 14.24 19.20 -9.04
CA LYS A 60 13.74 18.17 -9.98
C LYS A 60 13.72 18.69 -11.43
N GLY A 61 13.32 19.94 -11.64
CA GLY A 61 13.33 20.60 -12.94
C GLY A 61 14.74 20.76 -13.50
N GLY A 62 15.69 21.20 -12.69
CA GLY A 62 17.10 21.34 -13.07
C GLY A 62 17.76 20.01 -13.45
N ILE A 63 17.51 18.93 -12.68
CA ILE A 63 17.97 17.58 -13.05
C ILE A 63 17.36 17.16 -14.39
N SER A 64 16.07 17.42 -14.61
CA SER A 64 15.39 17.08 -15.86
C SER A 64 15.95 17.87 -17.05
N LEU A 65 16.24 19.15 -16.85
CA LEU A 65 16.86 20.03 -17.86
C LEU A 65 18.29 19.59 -18.19
N ALA A 66 19.07 19.19 -17.18
CA ALA A 66 20.41 18.66 -17.38
C ALA A 66 20.39 17.35 -18.17
N ILE A 67 19.49 16.41 -17.83
CA ILE A 67 19.27 15.17 -18.58
C ILE A 67 18.86 15.48 -20.03
N PHE A 68 17.95 16.45 -20.23
CA PHE A 68 17.51 16.88 -21.55
C PHE A 68 18.67 17.47 -22.36
N ALA A 69 19.45 18.39 -21.80
CA ALA A 69 20.62 18.96 -22.47
C ALA A 69 21.66 17.88 -22.84
N LEU A 70 21.98 16.98 -21.90
CA LEU A 70 22.88 15.84 -22.12
C LEU A 70 22.37 14.90 -23.23
N SER A 71 21.04 14.80 -23.41
CA SER A 71 20.45 13.97 -24.46
C SER A 71 20.68 14.48 -25.89
N TYR A 72 21.08 15.75 -26.06
CA TYR A 72 21.45 16.33 -27.37
C TYR A 72 22.94 16.18 -27.70
N VAL A 73 23.76 15.69 -26.76
CA VAL A 73 25.18 15.45 -27.02
C VAL A 73 25.31 14.35 -28.08
N PRO A 74 26.00 14.59 -29.22
CA PRO A 74 26.18 13.57 -30.24
C PRO A 74 26.87 12.33 -29.67
N TYR A 75 26.48 11.14 -30.16
CA TYR A 75 26.93 9.81 -29.71
C TYR A 75 26.50 9.40 -28.29
N VAL A 76 26.64 10.27 -27.29
CA VAL A 76 26.33 9.96 -25.88
C VAL A 76 24.84 10.14 -25.56
N GLY A 77 24.19 11.12 -26.18
CA GLY A 77 22.82 11.52 -25.89
C GLY A 77 21.76 10.43 -26.07
N ARG A 78 22.04 9.43 -26.93
CA ARG A 78 21.19 8.24 -27.09
C ARG A 78 21.07 7.42 -25.80
N PHE A 79 22.13 7.39 -24.98
CA PHE A 79 22.24 6.56 -23.78
C PHE A 79 21.85 7.28 -22.49
N VAL A 80 21.82 8.62 -22.49
CA VAL A 80 21.51 9.44 -21.31
C VAL A 80 20.12 9.11 -20.75
N LEU A 81 19.09 9.11 -21.60
CA LEU A 81 17.71 8.82 -21.17
C LEU A 81 17.53 7.38 -20.66
N PRO A 82 18.01 6.33 -21.36
CA PRO A 82 18.03 4.97 -20.83
C PRO A 82 18.77 4.84 -19.51
N ALA A 83 19.96 5.44 -19.38
CA ALA A 83 20.77 5.36 -18.17
C ALA A 83 20.10 6.05 -16.97
N ALA A 84 19.55 7.25 -17.16
CA ALA A 84 18.82 7.97 -16.12
C ALA A 84 17.54 7.23 -15.69
N SER A 85 16.84 6.64 -16.66
CA SER A 85 15.64 5.83 -16.42
C SER A 85 15.99 4.54 -15.68
N PHE A 86 17.07 3.86 -16.09
CA PHE A 86 17.58 2.67 -15.42
C PHE A 86 17.98 2.97 -13.98
N TYR A 87 18.73 4.06 -13.73
CA TYR A 87 19.13 4.44 -12.37
C TYR A 87 17.91 4.62 -11.44
N THR A 88 16.90 5.33 -11.94
CA THR A 88 15.68 5.61 -11.17
C THR A 88 14.83 4.35 -10.96
N PHE A 89 14.70 3.52 -11.99
CA PHE A 89 13.88 2.31 -11.97
C PHE A 89 14.54 1.16 -11.20
N ASN A 90 15.85 0.99 -11.33
CA ASN A 90 16.63 -0.01 -10.58
C ASN A 90 16.47 0.17 -9.07
N LYS A 91 16.45 1.43 -8.59
CA LYS A 91 16.19 1.71 -7.18
C LYS A 91 14.80 1.27 -6.72
N ALA A 92 13.83 1.20 -7.63
CA ALA A 92 12.44 0.87 -7.34
C ALA A 92 12.10 -0.61 -7.52
N VAL A 93 12.78 -1.32 -8.43
CA VAL A 93 12.43 -2.70 -8.87
C VAL A 93 13.60 -3.69 -8.74
N GLY A 94 14.81 -3.19 -8.44
CA GLY A 94 16.02 -4.01 -8.34
C GLY A 94 16.67 -4.28 -9.70
N MET A 95 17.86 -4.87 -9.64
CA MET A 95 18.78 -4.96 -10.77
C MET A 95 18.27 -5.90 -11.88
N GLY A 96 17.67 -7.04 -11.52
CA GLY A 96 17.21 -8.03 -12.51
C GLY A 96 16.17 -7.47 -13.50
N PRO A 97 14.99 -7.01 -13.03
CA PRO A 97 13.96 -6.47 -13.91
C PRO A 97 14.42 -5.21 -14.66
N ALA A 98 15.22 -4.35 -14.01
CA ALA A 98 15.76 -3.16 -14.65
C ALA A 98 16.71 -3.53 -15.80
N SER A 99 17.60 -4.51 -15.63
CA SER A 99 18.54 -4.93 -16.67
C SER A 99 17.82 -5.55 -17.86
N ILE A 100 16.74 -6.31 -17.62
CA ILE A 100 15.93 -6.87 -18.71
C ILE A 100 15.22 -5.74 -19.49
N ILE A 101 14.52 -4.84 -18.81
CA ILE A 101 13.72 -3.79 -19.46
C ILE A 101 14.60 -2.78 -20.21
N PHE A 102 15.72 -2.36 -19.62
CA PHE A 102 16.60 -1.37 -20.27
C PHE A 102 17.64 -2.02 -21.18
N GLY A 103 17.99 -3.29 -20.98
CA GLY A 103 18.83 -4.07 -21.90
C GLY A 103 18.08 -4.41 -23.20
N THR A 104 16.84 -4.91 -23.09
CA THR A 104 15.95 -5.08 -24.26
C THR A 104 15.42 -3.74 -24.79
N GLY A 105 15.40 -2.72 -23.93
CA GLY A 105 15.03 -1.34 -24.22
C GLY A 105 15.88 -0.66 -25.31
N ILE A 106 17.04 -1.23 -25.66
CA ILE A 106 17.84 -0.81 -26.82
C ILE A 106 17.09 -1.06 -28.13
N PHE A 107 16.25 -2.10 -28.17
CA PHE A 107 15.44 -2.50 -29.32
C PHE A 107 13.99 -2.01 -29.23
N LEU A 108 13.48 -1.68 -28.03
CA LEU A 108 12.13 -1.13 -27.88
C LEU A 108 12.07 0.36 -28.23
N PRO A 109 11.07 0.80 -29.02
CA PRO A 109 10.83 2.22 -29.26
C PRO A 109 10.63 2.99 -27.96
N ARG A 110 11.30 4.14 -27.82
CA ARG A 110 11.28 5.01 -26.62
C ARG A 110 9.87 5.29 -26.07
N ARG A 111 8.87 5.42 -26.96
CA ARG A 111 7.46 5.63 -26.58
C ARG A 111 6.93 4.58 -25.61
N TYR A 112 7.25 3.30 -25.81
CA TYR A 112 6.73 2.22 -24.98
C TYR A 112 7.38 2.20 -23.61
N LEU A 113 8.69 2.48 -23.53
CA LEU A 113 9.39 2.65 -22.25
C LEU A 113 8.79 3.79 -21.43
N VAL A 114 8.53 4.95 -22.07
CA VAL A 114 7.90 6.09 -21.40
C VAL A 114 6.50 5.77 -20.91
N ILE A 115 5.66 5.13 -21.75
CA ILE A 115 4.31 4.70 -21.35
C ILE A 115 4.38 3.73 -20.17
N PHE A 116 5.31 2.77 -20.21
CA PHE A 116 5.50 1.80 -19.14
C PHE A 116 5.94 2.47 -17.83
N LEU A 117 6.98 3.30 -17.86
CA LEU A 117 7.49 4.04 -16.70
C LEU A 117 6.40 4.95 -16.11
N GLN A 118 5.68 5.68 -16.96
CA GLN A 118 4.59 6.55 -16.54
C GLN A 118 3.50 5.72 -15.85
N SER A 119 3.05 4.63 -16.47
CA SER A 119 2.02 3.76 -15.90
C SER A 119 2.47 3.16 -14.57
N TYR A 120 3.74 2.74 -14.48
CA TYR A 120 4.33 2.19 -13.27
C TYR A 120 4.33 3.21 -12.11
N PHE A 121 4.90 4.39 -12.33
CA PHE A 121 4.97 5.41 -11.28
C PHE A 121 3.61 5.97 -10.93
N SER A 122 2.72 6.19 -11.92
CA SER A 122 1.36 6.64 -11.68
C SER A 122 0.56 5.62 -10.87
N SER A 123 0.68 4.32 -11.16
CA SER A 123 0.00 3.28 -10.39
C SER A 123 0.52 3.21 -8.95
N ARG A 124 1.84 3.32 -8.73
CA ARG A 124 2.40 3.38 -7.36
C ARG A 124 1.94 4.60 -6.59
N THR A 125 1.85 5.77 -7.24
CA THR A 125 1.35 6.99 -6.61
C THR A 125 -0.12 6.85 -6.27
N LEU A 126 -0.95 6.40 -7.22
CA LEU A 126 -2.37 6.18 -7.01
C LEU A 126 -2.63 5.27 -5.81
N MET A 127 -1.91 4.15 -5.69
CA MET A 127 -2.09 3.26 -4.54
C MET A 127 -1.74 3.92 -3.21
N ARG A 128 -0.71 4.77 -3.18
CA ARG A 128 -0.34 5.49 -1.95
C ARG A 128 -1.42 6.46 -1.52
N GLU A 129 -2.00 7.20 -2.47
CA GLU A 129 -3.11 8.13 -2.21
C GLU A 129 -4.35 7.36 -1.72
N LEU A 130 -4.72 6.27 -2.41
CA LEU A 130 -5.89 5.45 -2.05
C LEU A 130 -5.77 4.83 -0.64
N LEU A 131 -4.56 4.50 -0.19
CA LEU A 131 -4.31 3.93 1.14
C LEU A 131 -3.96 4.97 2.21
N GLU A 132 -3.82 6.24 1.86
CA GLU A 132 -3.48 7.29 2.82
C GLU A 132 -4.50 7.43 3.97
N PRO A 133 -5.82 7.26 3.75
CA PRO A 133 -6.79 7.25 4.84
C PRO A 133 -6.53 6.16 5.91
N TYR A 134 -5.93 5.04 5.52
CA TYR A 134 -5.52 3.97 6.44
C TYR A 134 -4.19 4.32 7.14
N PHE A 135 -3.17 4.73 6.39
CA PHE A 135 -1.84 5.02 6.93
C PHE A 135 -1.75 6.28 7.78
N SER A 136 -2.67 7.23 7.59
CA SER A 136 -2.77 8.39 8.46
C SER A 136 -3.27 8.02 9.86
N ARG A 137 -3.95 6.89 10.02
CA ARG A 137 -4.51 6.42 11.30
C ARG A 137 -3.63 5.39 11.98
N VAL A 138 -3.17 4.40 11.24
CA VAL A 138 -2.22 3.40 11.77
C VAL A 138 -0.81 3.97 11.67
N HIS A 139 -0.17 4.23 12.80
CA HIS A 139 1.09 4.97 12.86
C HIS A 139 2.30 4.10 12.51
N PHE A 140 2.46 3.78 11.22
CA PHE A 140 3.66 3.11 10.71
C PHE A 140 4.89 4.03 10.76
N THR A 141 6.04 3.47 11.12
CA THR A 141 7.34 4.09 10.81
C THR A 141 7.61 4.02 9.30
N LYS A 142 8.56 4.82 8.80
CA LYS A 142 8.94 4.80 7.38
C LYS A 142 9.35 3.41 6.90
N ASP A 143 10.11 2.69 7.72
CA ASP A 143 10.59 1.34 7.39
C ASP A 143 9.48 0.30 7.45
N GLN A 144 8.56 0.41 8.43
CA GLN A 144 7.41 -0.48 8.51
C GLN A 144 6.46 -0.27 7.32
N LYS A 145 6.13 0.99 6.96
CA LYS A 145 5.31 1.32 5.78
C LYS A 145 5.98 0.79 4.51
N ARG A 146 7.30 0.94 4.36
CA ARG A 146 8.04 0.41 3.21
C ARG A 146 7.93 -1.12 3.10
N LYS A 147 8.13 -1.84 4.21
CA LYS A 147 8.01 -3.32 4.24
C LYS A 147 6.59 -3.78 3.93
N TRP A 148 5.58 -3.11 4.50
CA TRP A 148 4.17 -3.39 4.23
C TRP A 148 3.84 -3.31 2.74
N PHE A 149 4.29 -2.24 2.06
CA PHE A 149 4.07 -2.05 0.62
C PHE A 149 4.82 -3.09 -0.22
N HIS A 150 6.06 -3.41 0.17
CA HIS A 150 6.89 -4.38 -0.54
C HIS A 150 6.29 -5.79 -0.49
N ASP A 151 5.82 -6.21 0.68
CA ASP A 151 5.29 -7.56 0.86
C ASP A 151 3.99 -7.84 0.06
N ARG A 152 3.26 -6.76 -0.24
CA ARG A 152 2.00 -6.74 -0.99
C ARG A 152 2.16 -6.14 -2.39
N GLU A 153 3.38 -5.92 -2.87
CA GLU A 153 3.65 -5.11 -4.07
C GLU A 153 2.92 -5.61 -5.32
N GLY A 154 2.90 -6.93 -5.56
CA GLY A 154 2.25 -7.51 -6.73
C GLY A 154 0.73 -7.26 -6.80
N LEU A 155 0.02 -7.56 -5.71
CA LEU A 155 -1.43 -7.34 -5.61
C LEU A 155 -1.76 -5.85 -5.69
N LEU A 156 -1.03 -5.03 -4.92
CA LEU A 156 -1.25 -3.61 -4.87
C LEU A 156 -0.98 -2.93 -6.22
N PHE A 157 0.08 -3.36 -6.91
CA PHE A 157 0.40 -2.87 -8.23
C PHE A 157 -0.67 -3.24 -9.25
N GLY A 158 -1.12 -4.50 -9.27
CA GLY A 158 -2.17 -4.96 -10.19
C GLY A 158 -3.49 -4.20 -9.99
N PHE A 159 -3.91 -4.05 -8.73
CA PHE A 159 -5.10 -3.26 -8.37
C PHE A 159 -5.01 -1.82 -8.88
N ALA A 160 -3.90 -1.14 -8.57
CA ALA A 160 -3.74 0.26 -8.94
C ALA A 160 -3.55 0.44 -10.45
N LEU A 161 -2.90 -0.49 -11.14
CA LEU A 161 -2.76 -0.46 -12.59
C LEU A 161 -4.13 -0.57 -13.28
N GLY A 162 -5.00 -1.46 -12.80
CA GLY A 162 -6.38 -1.58 -13.29
C GLY A 162 -7.13 -0.26 -13.18
N PHE A 163 -7.19 0.33 -11.99
CA PHE A 163 -7.84 1.63 -11.80
C PHE A 163 -7.16 2.77 -12.56
N TYR A 164 -5.83 2.79 -12.64
CA TYR A 164 -5.09 3.79 -13.41
C TYR A 164 -5.52 3.82 -14.88
N THR A 165 -5.70 2.65 -15.51
CA THR A 165 -6.15 2.58 -16.90
C THR A 165 -7.56 3.15 -17.09
N LEU A 166 -8.47 2.88 -16.15
CA LEU A 166 -9.84 3.36 -16.19
C LEU A 166 -9.95 4.87 -15.89
N ILE A 167 -9.18 5.36 -14.92
CA ILE A 167 -9.16 6.79 -14.53
C ILE A 167 -8.62 7.67 -15.67
N ARG A 168 -7.74 7.13 -16.51
CA ARG A 168 -7.16 7.85 -17.64
C ARG A 168 -8.20 8.17 -18.74
N ILE A 169 -9.37 7.55 -18.71
CA ILE A 169 -10.47 7.84 -19.64
C ILE A 169 -11.10 9.19 -19.25
N PRO A 170 -11.06 10.22 -20.13
CA PRO A 170 -11.66 11.52 -19.85
C PRO A 170 -13.15 11.39 -19.50
N LEU A 171 -13.67 12.29 -18.66
CA LEU A 171 -15.05 12.33 -18.14
C LEU A 171 -15.43 11.19 -17.20
N VAL A 172 -14.99 9.97 -17.47
CA VAL A 172 -15.27 8.77 -16.66
C VAL A 172 -14.35 8.70 -15.43
N GLY A 173 -13.14 9.26 -15.53
CA GLY A 173 -12.11 9.09 -14.51
C GLY A 173 -12.46 9.62 -13.12
N VAL A 174 -13.25 10.69 -13.01
CA VAL A 174 -13.69 11.24 -11.70
C VAL A 174 -14.62 10.26 -10.98
N LEU A 175 -15.56 9.65 -11.70
CA LEU A 175 -16.48 8.65 -11.14
C LEU A 175 -15.71 7.38 -10.74
N VAL A 176 -14.79 6.93 -11.60
CA VAL A 176 -13.94 5.76 -11.33
C VAL A 176 -13.07 5.99 -10.10
N TYR A 177 -12.59 7.22 -9.87
CA TYR A 177 -11.78 7.53 -8.69
C TYR A 177 -12.56 7.28 -7.38
N GLY A 178 -13.84 7.67 -7.29
CA GLY A 178 -14.67 7.35 -6.13
C GLY A 178 -14.87 5.84 -5.94
N ILE A 179 -15.04 5.09 -7.03
CA ILE A 179 -15.09 3.61 -6.98
C ILE A 179 -13.75 3.04 -6.52
N ALA A 180 -12.64 3.62 -6.94
CA ALA A 180 -11.30 3.20 -6.54
C ALA A 180 -11.08 3.39 -5.02
N GLU A 181 -11.53 4.50 -4.45
CA GLU A 181 -11.47 4.75 -3.00
C GLU A 181 -12.33 3.73 -2.21
N ALA A 182 -13.53 3.43 -2.68
CA ALA A 182 -14.37 2.40 -2.07
C ALA A 182 -13.75 1.00 -2.17
N SER A 183 -13.22 0.67 -3.34
CA SER A 183 -12.56 -0.61 -3.61
C SER A 183 -11.27 -0.76 -2.80
N ALA A 184 -10.53 0.33 -2.58
CA ALA A 184 -9.33 0.34 -1.75
C ALA A 184 -9.67 0.10 -0.27
N ALA A 185 -10.78 0.65 0.22
CA ALA A 185 -11.26 0.34 1.57
C ALA A 185 -11.57 -1.16 1.74
N TYR A 186 -12.23 -1.77 0.74
CA TYR A 186 -12.44 -3.23 0.73
C TYR A 186 -11.11 -4.00 0.65
N LEU A 187 -10.20 -3.57 -0.22
CA LEU A 187 -8.88 -4.19 -0.38
C LEU A 187 -8.10 -4.21 0.94
N VAL A 188 -8.11 -3.12 1.71
CA VAL A 188 -7.48 -3.07 3.03
C VAL A 188 -7.98 -4.21 3.91
N THR A 189 -9.29 -4.43 3.98
CA THR A 189 -9.86 -5.54 4.79
C THR A 189 -9.44 -6.94 4.36
N LYS A 190 -8.83 -7.10 3.17
CA LYS A 190 -8.34 -8.38 2.65
C LYS A 190 -6.84 -8.57 2.81
N VAL A 191 -6.09 -7.48 2.89
CA VAL A 191 -4.62 -7.51 2.90
C VAL A 191 -4.02 -7.13 4.25
N THR A 192 -4.84 -6.67 5.20
CA THR A 192 -4.46 -6.41 6.59
C THR A 192 -5.33 -7.21 7.53
N ASP A 193 -4.91 -7.33 8.78
CA ASP A 193 -5.76 -7.84 9.86
C ASP A 193 -6.65 -6.70 10.41
N PRO A 194 -7.78 -7.02 11.05
CA PRO A 194 -8.59 -6.02 11.71
C PRO A 194 -7.77 -5.30 12.81
N PRO A 195 -7.84 -3.97 12.86
CA PRO A 195 -7.15 -3.20 13.89
C PRO A 195 -7.78 -3.45 15.25
N PRO A 196 -6.98 -3.64 16.31
CA PRO A 196 -7.49 -3.77 17.67
C PRO A 196 -8.12 -2.46 18.16
N PRO A 197 -8.82 -2.48 19.31
CA PRO A 197 -9.24 -1.26 19.99
C PRO A 197 -8.06 -0.32 20.25
N TYR A 198 -8.31 0.99 20.29
CA TYR A 198 -7.26 2.00 20.45
C TYR A 198 -6.35 1.77 21.67
N SER A 199 -6.90 1.27 22.78
CA SER A 199 -6.16 0.90 24.00
C SER A 199 -5.06 -0.14 23.76
N GLU A 200 -5.24 -1.01 22.76
CA GLU A 200 -4.35 -2.13 22.41
C GLU A 200 -3.66 -1.89 21.06
N SER A 201 -3.69 -0.66 20.55
CA SER A 201 -3.09 -0.30 19.27
C SER A 201 -1.56 -0.39 19.24
N ALA A 202 -0.92 -0.48 20.42
CA ALA A 202 0.53 -0.56 20.56
C ALA A 202 1.08 -1.81 19.86
N GLY A 203 2.03 -1.62 18.94
CA GLY A 203 2.65 -2.73 18.21
C GLY A 203 1.87 -3.27 17.02
N PHE A 204 0.60 -2.85 16.82
CA PHE A 204 -0.21 -3.30 15.66
C PHE A 204 0.47 -2.99 14.31
N ALA A 205 1.02 -1.78 14.15
CA ALA A 205 1.74 -1.42 12.92
C ALA A 205 2.96 -2.35 12.65
N ALA A 206 3.58 -2.88 13.71
CA ALA A 206 4.71 -3.79 13.56
C ALA A 206 4.27 -5.18 13.10
N SER A 207 3.14 -5.69 13.60
CA SER A 207 2.59 -7.01 13.21
C SER A 207 2.14 -7.02 11.75
N GLN A 208 1.67 -5.88 11.23
CA GLN A 208 1.17 -5.77 9.86
C GLN A 208 2.26 -5.75 8.76
N GLN A 209 3.55 -5.71 9.12
CA GLN A 209 4.64 -5.63 8.12
C GLN A 209 4.65 -6.81 7.14
N THR A 210 4.31 -8.00 7.62
CA THR A 210 4.18 -9.22 6.82
C THR A 210 2.71 -9.49 6.52
N TRP A 211 2.44 -10.06 5.35
CA TRP A 211 1.12 -10.50 4.93
C TRP A 211 0.96 -11.97 5.34
N THR A 212 0.55 -12.14 6.58
CA THR A 212 0.34 -13.43 7.25
C THR A 212 -0.59 -14.35 6.45
N ASN A 213 -1.67 -13.80 5.88
CA ASN A 213 -2.70 -14.56 5.17
C ASN A 213 -2.50 -14.65 3.64
N LYS A 214 -1.29 -14.37 3.13
CA LYS A 214 -1.01 -14.29 1.68
C LYS A 214 -1.34 -15.55 0.90
N HIS A 215 -0.87 -16.71 1.39
CA HIS A 215 -1.07 -17.98 0.69
C HIS A 215 -2.53 -18.41 0.68
N GLU A 216 -3.25 -18.14 1.76
CA GLU A 216 -4.68 -18.43 1.86
C GLU A 216 -5.48 -17.52 0.92
N PHE A 217 -5.17 -16.23 0.88
CA PHE A 217 -5.82 -15.30 -0.05
C PHE A 217 -5.65 -15.71 -1.52
N LEU A 218 -4.44 -16.11 -1.91
CA LEU A 218 -4.14 -16.48 -3.30
C LEU A 218 -4.73 -17.83 -3.72
N SER A 219 -5.14 -18.68 -2.77
CA SER A 219 -5.71 -19.99 -3.05
C SER A 219 -7.24 -20.02 -3.00
N LEU A 220 -7.88 -18.92 -2.61
CA LEU A 220 -9.33 -18.82 -2.52
C LEU A 220 -9.99 -18.56 -3.88
N GLU A 221 -11.17 -19.16 -4.05
CA GLU A 221 -12.07 -18.80 -5.12
C GLU A 221 -12.62 -17.38 -4.90
N LEU A 222 -12.82 -16.64 -6.00
CA LEU A 222 -13.31 -15.27 -5.95
C LEU A 222 -14.67 -15.13 -5.24
N SER A 223 -15.50 -16.18 -5.27
CA SER A 223 -16.78 -16.28 -4.58
C SER A 223 -16.64 -16.30 -3.05
N ASN A 224 -15.50 -16.77 -2.53
CA ASN A 224 -15.28 -17.08 -1.12
C ASN A 224 -14.25 -16.17 -0.45
N LEU A 225 -13.95 -15.00 -1.02
CA LEU A 225 -12.95 -14.07 -0.47
C LEU A 225 -13.25 -13.56 0.96
N ASP A 226 -14.48 -13.73 1.46
CA ASP A 226 -14.87 -13.35 2.81
C ASP A 226 -14.50 -14.40 3.88
N SER A 227 -14.26 -15.66 3.51
CA SER A 227 -14.15 -16.77 4.46
C SER A 227 -12.81 -16.87 5.22
N MET A 228 -11.75 -16.17 4.79
CA MET A 228 -10.41 -16.25 5.43
C MET A 228 -10.41 -15.94 6.92
N HIS A 229 -11.27 -15.01 7.35
CA HIS A 229 -11.22 -14.52 8.73
C HIS A 229 -11.68 -15.58 9.74
N HIS A 230 -12.41 -16.61 9.31
CA HIS A 230 -12.79 -17.73 10.17
C HIS A 230 -11.57 -18.56 10.61
N ARG A 231 -10.51 -18.63 9.80
CA ARG A 231 -9.37 -19.52 10.03
C ARG A 231 -8.26 -18.88 10.86
N SER A 232 -8.06 -17.57 10.72
CA SER A 232 -7.04 -16.83 11.49
C SER A 232 -7.35 -16.81 12.99
N LYS A 233 -8.63 -16.73 13.38
CA LYS A 233 -9.09 -16.79 14.79
C LYS A 233 -8.86 -18.17 15.42
N GLN A 234 -8.97 -19.26 14.64
CA GLN A 234 -8.66 -20.62 15.11
C GLN A 234 -7.16 -20.83 15.39
N ASN A 235 -6.28 -20.32 14.52
CA ASN A 235 -4.83 -20.47 14.70
C ASN A 235 -4.27 -19.60 15.84
N SER A 236 -4.85 -18.41 16.07
CA SER A 236 -4.46 -17.55 17.19
C SER A 236 -4.93 -18.09 18.55
N GLY A 237 -6.06 -18.82 18.59
CA GLY A 237 -6.50 -19.55 19.79
C GLY A 237 -5.59 -20.72 20.19
N GLN A 238 -4.93 -21.39 19.25
CA GLN A 238 -3.96 -22.46 19.54
C GLN A 238 -2.58 -21.95 19.99
N ALA A 239 -2.16 -20.77 19.52
CA ALA A 239 -0.88 -20.19 19.95
C ALA A 239 -0.89 -19.72 21.43
N GLN A 240 -2.07 -19.52 22.02
CA GLN A 240 -2.22 -19.04 23.40
C GLN A 240 -2.37 -20.17 24.43
N SER A 241 -2.63 -21.41 23.99
CA SER A 241 -2.73 -22.59 24.88
C SER A 241 -1.39 -23.24 25.23
N ASP A 242 -0.30 -22.85 24.59
CA ASP A 242 1.04 -23.46 24.75
C ASP A 242 1.96 -22.69 25.73
N ILE A 243 1.44 -21.75 26.51
CA ILE A 243 2.22 -21.11 27.58
C ILE A 243 2.14 -21.99 28.83
N PRO A 244 3.24 -22.62 29.31
CA PRO A 244 3.21 -23.44 30.50
C PRO A 244 2.95 -22.56 31.72
N ILE A 245 1.89 -22.86 32.47
CA ILE A 245 1.61 -22.27 33.77
C ILE A 245 2.73 -22.72 34.73
N PRO A 246 3.49 -21.81 35.37
CA PRO A 246 4.49 -22.22 36.34
C PRO A 246 3.81 -22.83 37.57
N SER A 247 4.23 -24.04 37.92
CA SER A 247 3.77 -24.79 39.09
C SER A 247 3.98 -23.98 40.37
N VAL A 248 2.88 -23.67 41.07
CA VAL A 248 2.92 -23.06 42.40
C VAL A 248 3.42 -24.11 43.38
N GLU A 249 4.66 -23.94 43.84
CA GLU A 249 5.28 -24.73 44.91
C GLU A 249 4.55 -24.46 46.23
N LYS A 250 3.85 -25.48 46.74
CA LYS A 250 3.21 -25.45 48.05
C LYS A 250 4.28 -25.47 49.13
N ALA A 251 4.45 -24.35 49.83
CA ALA A 251 5.12 -24.34 51.12
C ALA A 251 4.25 -25.05 52.16
N SER A 252 4.71 -26.22 52.62
CA SER A 252 4.16 -26.93 53.78
C SER A 252 4.83 -26.45 55.06
N HIS A 253 4.00 -26.27 56.10
CA HIS A 253 4.36 -26.04 57.50
C HIS A 253 5.32 -27.09 58.09
#